data_AF-A0A7I4CAC6-F1
#
_entry.id   AF-A0A7I4CAC6-F1
#
_cell.length_a   1.000
_cell.length_b   1.000
_cell.length_c   1.000
_cell.angle_alpha   90.00
_cell.angle_beta   90.00
_cell.angle_gamma   90.00
#
_symmetry.space_group_name_H-M   'P 1'
#
loop_
_entity.id
_entity.type
_entity.pdbx_description
1 polymer ?
#
loop_
_entity_poly.entity_id
_entity_poly.type
_entity_poly.pdbx_seq_one_letter_code
_entity_poly.pdbx_strand_id
1 'polypeptide(L)'
;MTVVATVFKLLWEALLIFLDNNNNSTCGKKEDGTPTCICQLGYSGDRCEFAGTLCGVGYCYNNATCVDGKSCDCPLGWQGNANCTLATPEKSSSGSGIKWWGGLLITGAVVAAISVAVAFGLKKYKEKMDGVNRFNELKKSQMRGGAESDDDDAYDSDPYEEGGKRSRTTPQL
;
A
#
# COMPACT_ATOMS: atom_id res chain seq x y z
N MET A 1 -46.31 -27.80 -64.48
CA MET A 1 -45.44 -28.46 -63.48
C MET A 1 -44.06 -27.81 -63.36
N THR A 2 -43.50 -27.21 -64.42
CA THR A 2 -42.20 -26.52 -64.42
C THR A 2 -42.20 -25.19 -63.69
N VAL A 3 -43.27 -24.38 -63.81
CA VAL A 3 -43.37 -23.05 -63.18
C VAL A 3 -43.33 -23.14 -61.65
N VAL A 4 -44.02 -24.13 -61.08
CA VAL A 4 -44.02 -24.37 -59.63
C VAL A 4 -42.61 -24.76 -59.17
N ALA A 5 -41.91 -25.61 -59.92
CA ALA A 5 -40.53 -26.00 -59.60
C ALA A 5 -39.52 -24.85 -59.75
N THR A 6 -39.68 -23.96 -60.75
CA THR A 6 -38.82 -22.78 -60.91
C THR A 6 -39.07 -21.74 -59.83
N VAL A 7 -40.34 -21.52 -59.44
CA VAL A 7 -40.68 -20.63 -58.33
C VAL A 7 -40.13 -21.20 -57.03
N PHE A 8 -40.28 -22.51 -56.78
CA PHE A 8 -39.70 -23.14 -55.60
C PHE A 8 -38.17 -23.06 -55.57
N LYS A 9 -37.50 -23.21 -56.72
CA LYS A 9 -36.04 -23.10 -56.82
C LYS A 9 -35.54 -21.67 -56.58
N LEU A 10 -36.21 -20.66 -57.14
CA LEU A 10 -35.88 -19.25 -56.90
C LEU A 10 -36.17 -18.84 -55.45
N LEU A 11 -37.27 -19.33 -54.87
CA LEU A 11 -37.58 -19.11 -53.46
C LEU A 11 -36.60 -19.84 -52.54
N TRP A 12 -36.15 -21.04 -52.89
CA TRP A 12 -35.14 -21.79 -52.13
C TRP A 12 -33.75 -21.13 -52.22
N GLU A 13 -33.32 -20.67 -53.39
CA GLU A 13 -32.05 -19.94 -53.56
C GLU A 13 -32.10 -18.56 -52.87
N ALA A 14 -33.23 -17.85 -52.94
CA ALA A 14 -33.43 -16.61 -52.18
C ALA A 14 -33.46 -16.86 -50.66
N LEU A 15 -34.10 -17.94 -50.22
CA LEU A 15 -34.11 -18.36 -48.82
C LEU A 15 -32.70 -18.73 -48.33
N LEU A 16 -31.85 -19.33 -49.18
CA LEU A 16 -30.45 -19.59 -48.86
C LEU A 16 -29.60 -18.31 -48.73
N ILE A 17 -29.92 -17.23 -49.46
CA ILE A 17 -29.27 -15.92 -49.28
C ILE A 17 -29.67 -15.29 -47.93
N PHE A 18 -30.93 -15.44 -47.50
CA PHE A 18 -31.39 -14.95 -46.17
C PHE A 18 -31.00 -15.88 -45.00
N LEU A 19 -30.67 -17.14 -45.29
CA LEU A 19 -30.16 -18.13 -44.34
C LEU A 19 -28.63 -18.26 -44.36
N ASP A 20 -27.93 -17.47 -45.15
CA ASP A 20 -26.47 -17.33 -45.02
C ASP A 20 -26.18 -16.42 -43.83
N ASN A 21 -26.49 -16.94 -42.64
CA ASN A 21 -25.81 -16.52 -41.43
C ASN A 21 -24.39 -17.07 -41.61
N ASN A 22 -23.58 -16.29 -42.31
CA ASN A 22 -22.29 -16.68 -42.83
C ASN A 22 -21.43 -17.19 -41.68
N ASN A 23 -21.34 -18.51 -41.48
CA ASN A 23 -20.50 -19.15 -40.48
C ASN A 23 -18.99 -18.99 -40.80
N ASN A 24 -18.59 -18.09 -41.71
CA ASN A 24 -17.27 -18.03 -42.31
C ASN A 24 -16.41 -16.85 -41.82
N SER A 25 -15.99 -16.87 -40.56
CA SER A 25 -14.85 -16.03 -40.19
C SER A 25 -13.66 -16.38 -41.10
N THR A 26 -13.31 -15.47 -42.03
CA THR A 26 -12.29 -15.73 -43.05
C THR A 26 -11.00 -15.05 -42.62
N CYS A 27 -9.99 -15.85 -42.31
CA CYS A 27 -8.68 -15.39 -41.86
C CYS A 27 -7.66 -15.49 -43.00
N GLY A 28 -7.06 -14.36 -43.36
CA GLY A 28 -5.99 -14.25 -44.35
C GLY A 28 -4.73 -13.59 -43.78
N LYS A 29 -3.71 -13.46 -44.62
CA LYS A 29 -2.55 -12.60 -44.36
C LYS A 29 -2.59 -11.45 -45.36
N LYS A 30 -2.32 -10.23 -44.89
CA LYS A 30 -2.11 -9.06 -45.75
C LYS A 30 -0.77 -9.19 -46.49
N GLU A 31 -0.53 -8.34 -47.48
CA GLU A 31 0.72 -8.33 -48.28
C GLU A 31 1.98 -8.07 -47.43
N ASP A 32 1.82 -7.43 -46.27
CA ASP A 32 2.86 -7.19 -45.27
C ASP A 32 3.11 -8.40 -44.33
N GLY A 33 2.38 -9.50 -44.51
CA GLY A 33 2.45 -10.71 -43.67
C GLY A 33 1.60 -10.64 -42.39
N THR A 34 0.89 -9.54 -42.14
CA THR A 34 0.04 -9.38 -40.95
C THR A 34 -1.21 -10.27 -41.05
N PRO A 35 -1.50 -11.14 -40.05
CA PRO A 35 -2.74 -11.91 -40.04
C PRO A 35 -3.94 -10.97 -39.85
N THR A 36 -4.97 -11.14 -40.67
CA THR A 36 -6.21 -10.36 -40.58
C THR A 36 -7.41 -11.29 -40.78
N CYS A 37 -8.37 -11.21 -39.87
CA CYS A 37 -9.60 -11.99 -39.95
C CYS A 37 -10.80 -11.05 -40.14
N ILE A 38 -11.69 -11.42 -41.06
CA ILE A 38 -13.00 -10.78 -41.20
C ILE A 38 -13.95 -11.51 -40.26
N CYS A 39 -14.43 -10.80 -39.24
CA CYS A 39 -15.29 -11.37 -38.21
C CYS A 39 -16.76 -11.21 -38.52
N GLN A 40 -17.54 -12.20 -38.09
CA GLN A 40 -18.99 -12.14 -38.13
C GLN A 40 -19.55 -11.06 -37.22
N LEU A 41 -20.79 -10.70 -37.49
CA LEU A 41 -21.57 -9.80 -36.67
C LEU A 41 -21.65 -10.34 -35.23
N GLY A 42 -21.19 -9.55 -34.25
CA GLY A 42 -21.12 -9.98 -32.86
C GLY A 42 -19.89 -10.84 -32.52
N TYR A 43 -18.85 -10.85 -33.36
CA TYR A 43 -17.53 -11.40 -33.03
C TYR A 43 -16.42 -10.39 -33.36
N SER A 44 -15.35 -10.36 -32.57
CA SER A 44 -14.20 -9.47 -32.73
C SER A 44 -12.92 -10.10 -32.19
N GLY A 45 -11.79 -9.41 -32.36
CA GLY A 45 -10.44 -9.93 -32.07
C GLY A 45 -9.68 -10.26 -33.36
N ASP A 46 -8.37 -10.40 -33.25
CA ASP A 46 -7.49 -10.68 -34.40
C ASP A 46 -7.84 -12.01 -35.08
N ARG A 47 -8.50 -12.91 -34.34
CA ARG A 47 -8.96 -14.23 -34.78
C ARG A 47 -10.46 -14.43 -34.56
N CYS A 48 -11.22 -13.37 -34.34
CA CYS A 48 -12.66 -13.41 -34.06
C CYS A 48 -13.03 -14.22 -32.80
N GLU A 49 -12.15 -14.23 -31.80
CA GLU A 49 -12.28 -15.01 -30.57
C GLU A 49 -13.26 -14.40 -29.54
N PHE A 50 -13.59 -13.12 -29.67
CA PHE A 50 -14.43 -12.40 -28.71
C PHE A 50 -15.85 -12.25 -29.24
N ALA A 51 -16.82 -12.94 -28.65
CA ALA A 51 -18.23 -12.68 -28.93
C ALA A 51 -18.68 -11.37 -28.26
N GLY A 52 -19.43 -10.54 -28.99
CA GLY A 52 -20.00 -9.27 -28.55
C GLY A 52 -21.52 -9.22 -28.75
N THR A 53 -22.23 -8.67 -27.77
CA THR A 53 -23.70 -8.62 -27.75
C THR A 53 -24.19 -7.34 -28.43
N LEU A 54 -25.17 -7.44 -29.34
CA LEU A 54 -25.79 -6.26 -29.96
C LEU A 54 -26.47 -5.38 -28.89
N CYS A 55 -26.16 -4.09 -28.91
CA CYS A 55 -26.70 -3.10 -27.97
C CYS A 55 -26.93 -1.76 -28.68
N GLY A 56 -28.19 -1.42 -28.96
CA GLY A 56 -28.55 -0.24 -29.72
C GLY A 56 -28.04 -0.30 -31.15
N VAL A 57 -27.17 0.64 -31.54
CA VAL A 57 -26.53 0.72 -32.87
C VAL A 57 -25.13 0.10 -32.91
N GLY A 58 -24.66 -0.48 -31.79
CA GLY A 58 -23.30 -1.02 -31.65
C GLY A 58 -23.26 -2.38 -30.95
N TYR A 59 -22.05 -2.86 -30.65
CA TYR A 59 -21.83 -4.14 -29.97
C TYR A 59 -21.01 -3.95 -28.69
N CYS A 60 -21.43 -4.62 -27.62
CA CYS A 60 -20.68 -4.71 -26.37
C CYS A 60 -19.71 -5.90 -26.45
N TYR A 61 -18.40 -5.64 -26.46
CA TYR A 61 -17.38 -6.69 -26.57
C TYR A 61 -16.89 -7.19 -25.20
N ASN A 62 -15.98 -8.18 -25.21
CA ASN A 62 -15.34 -8.72 -24.01
C ASN A 62 -16.31 -9.29 -22.98
N ASN A 63 -17.38 -9.96 -23.42
CA ASN A 63 -18.38 -10.55 -22.53
C ASN A 63 -19.16 -9.50 -21.71
N ALA A 64 -19.25 -8.27 -22.22
CA ALA A 64 -20.07 -7.20 -21.65
C ALA A 64 -21.57 -7.42 -21.90
N THR A 65 -22.39 -6.99 -20.93
CA THR A 65 -23.84 -7.16 -20.97
C THR A 65 -24.52 -5.87 -21.44
N CYS A 66 -25.49 -5.96 -22.34
CA CYS A 66 -26.26 -4.79 -22.75
C CYS A 66 -27.33 -4.46 -21.69
N VAL A 67 -27.32 -3.22 -21.20
CA VAL A 67 -28.29 -2.66 -20.26
C VAL A 67 -29.18 -1.67 -21.00
N ASP A 68 -30.50 -1.78 -20.78
CA ASP A 68 -31.54 -0.93 -21.37
C ASP A 68 -31.51 -0.81 -22.90
N GLY A 69 -30.88 -1.76 -23.59
CA GLY A 69 -30.76 -1.77 -25.05
C GLY A 69 -29.90 -0.64 -25.62
N LYS A 70 -29.12 0.07 -24.78
CA LYS A 70 -28.39 1.29 -25.19
C LYS A 70 -27.00 1.42 -24.59
N SER A 71 -26.71 0.76 -23.48
CA SER A 71 -25.45 0.93 -22.75
C SER A 71 -24.81 -0.42 -22.45
N CYS A 72 -23.49 -0.49 -22.54
CA CYS A 72 -22.75 -1.70 -22.23
C CYS A 72 -22.27 -1.67 -20.77
N ASP A 73 -22.60 -2.72 -20.02
CA ASP A 73 -22.02 -3.03 -18.72
C ASP A 73 -20.73 -3.84 -18.92
N CYS A 74 -19.60 -3.17 -18.77
CA CYS A 74 -18.28 -3.73 -19.04
C CYS A 74 -17.77 -4.56 -17.84
N PRO A 75 -17.21 -5.75 -18.07
CA PRO A 75 -16.61 -6.55 -17.01
C PRO A 75 -15.33 -5.91 -16.47
N LEU A 76 -14.90 -6.37 -15.28
CA LEU A 76 -13.64 -5.94 -14.65
C LEU A 76 -12.49 -6.07 -15.64
N GLY A 77 -11.67 -5.02 -15.75
CA GLY A 77 -10.58 -4.98 -16.72
C GLY A 77 -10.93 -4.27 -18.03
N TRP A 78 -12.19 -3.91 -18.27
CA TRP A 78 -12.65 -3.30 -19.53
C TRP A 78 -13.50 -2.04 -19.29
N GLN A 79 -13.36 -1.06 -20.19
CA GLN A 79 -14.07 0.22 -20.19
C GLN A 79 -14.39 0.65 -21.62
N GLY A 80 -15.19 1.72 -21.75
CA GLY A 80 -15.69 2.24 -23.03
C GLY A 80 -17.20 2.06 -23.11
N ASN A 81 -17.95 3.11 -22.75
CA ASN A 81 -19.39 3.07 -22.50
C ASN A 81 -20.25 2.53 -23.66
N ALA A 82 -19.73 2.55 -24.89
CA ALA A 82 -20.43 2.12 -26.09
C ALA A 82 -20.05 0.71 -26.57
N ASN A 83 -18.90 0.17 -26.18
CA ASN A 83 -18.37 -1.06 -26.78
C ASN A 83 -17.40 -1.89 -25.92
N CYS A 84 -16.99 -1.43 -24.73
CA CYS A 84 -16.10 -2.15 -23.80
C CYS A 84 -14.78 -2.66 -24.41
N THR A 85 -14.22 -1.96 -25.40
CA THR A 85 -12.99 -2.38 -26.09
C THR A 85 -11.69 -1.90 -25.45
N LEU A 86 -11.77 -0.99 -24.47
CA LEU A 86 -10.59 -0.40 -23.84
C LEU A 86 -10.25 -1.18 -22.58
N ALA A 87 -9.04 -1.69 -22.45
CA ALA A 87 -8.60 -2.28 -21.20
C ALA A 87 -8.51 -1.17 -20.11
N THR A 88 -9.09 -1.40 -18.93
CA THR A 88 -8.87 -0.49 -17.80
C THR A 88 -7.39 -0.60 -17.43
N PRO A 89 -6.62 0.50 -17.44
CA PRO A 89 -5.29 0.45 -16.85
C PRO A 89 -5.47 0.05 -15.39
N GLU A 90 -4.81 -1.04 -15.02
CA GLU A 90 -4.68 -1.58 -13.67
C GLU A 90 -3.95 -0.57 -12.77
N LYS A 91 -4.68 0.51 -12.45
CA LYS A 91 -4.44 1.58 -11.48
C LYS A 91 -5.48 2.67 -11.77
N SER A 92 -6.71 2.41 -11.41
CA SER A 92 -7.66 3.48 -11.10
C SER A 92 -8.36 3.05 -9.83
N SER A 93 -7.67 3.31 -8.72
CA SER A 93 -8.34 3.69 -7.48
C SER A 93 -9.33 4.79 -7.87
N SER A 94 -10.58 4.40 -8.07
CA SER A 94 -11.69 5.31 -8.28
C SER A 94 -11.63 6.30 -7.12
N GLY A 95 -11.22 7.52 -7.45
CA GLY A 95 -11.01 8.59 -6.49
C GLY A 95 -12.34 9.06 -5.95
N SER A 96 -12.96 8.27 -5.08
CA SER A 96 -13.91 8.78 -4.09
C SER A 96 -13.12 9.78 -3.25
N GLY A 97 -13.37 11.06 -3.44
CA GLY A 97 -12.63 12.14 -2.81
C GLY A 97 -12.60 12.02 -1.29
N ILE A 98 -11.58 11.36 -0.76
CA ILE A 98 -11.15 11.50 0.63
C ILE A 98 -10.55 12.90 0.71
N LYS A 99 -11.41 13.89 1.03
CA LYS A 99 -10.96 15.26 1.28
C LYS A 99 -10.05 15.25 2.51
N TRP A 100 -8.74 15.41 2.28
CA TRP A 100 -7.67 15.44 3.28
C TRP A 100 -7.87 16.44 4.44
N TRP A 101 -8.84 17.35 4.35
CA TRP A 101 -9.22 18.24 5.44
C TRP A 101 -9.79 17.50 6.65
N GLY A 102 -10.39 16.31 6.47
CA GLY A 102 -10.87 15.48 7.58
C GLY A 102 -9.75 14.95 8.47
N GLY A 103 -8.57 14.69 7.90
CA GLY A 103 -7.40 14.21 8.65
C GLY A 103 -6.72 15.32 9.47
N LEU A 104 -6.68 16.55 8.94
CA LEU A 104 -6.03 17.70 9.59
C LEU A 104 -6.72 18.15 10.89
N LEU A 105 -8.04 18.01 10.98
CA LEU A 105 -8.77 18.35 12.21
C LEU A 105 -8.51 17.32 13.32
N ILE A 106 -8.45 16.04 12.96
CA ILE A 106 -8.18 14.96 13.90
C ILE A 106 -6.73 15.03 14.39
N THR A 107 -5.76 15.27 13.50
CA THR A 107 -4.36 15.43 13.91
C THR A 107 -4.15 16.67 14.76
N GLY A 108 -4.83 17.79 14.46
CA GLY A 108 -4.81 18.99 15.29
C GLY A 108 -5.32 18.74 16.72
N ALA A 109 -6.46 18.04 16.86
CA ALA A 109 -7.02 17.71 18.17
C ALA A 109 -6.11 16.78 19.00
N VAL A 110 -5.49 15.80 18.36
CA VAL A 110 -4.54 14.88 19.01
C VAL A 110 -3.29 15.62 19.46
N VAL A 111 -2.72 16.49 18.63
CA VAL A 111 -1.53 17.30 19.00
C VAL A 111 -1.84 18.25 20.16
N ALA A 112 -3.04 18.87 20.16
CA ALA A 112 -3.47 19.72 21.27
C ALA A 112 -3.68 18.93 22.58
N ALA A 113 -4.27 17.73 22.51
CA ALA A 113 -4.43 16.87 23.69
C ALA A 113 -3.08 16.42 24.26
N ILE A 114 -2.13 16.07 23.39
CA ILE A 114 -0.76 15.69 23.79
C ILE A 114 -0.03 16.87 24.42
N SER A 115 -0.12 18.07 23.84
CA SER A 115 0.56 19.25 24.40
C SER A 115 0.01 19.64 25.77
N VAL A 116 -1.31 19.54 25.99
CA VAL A 116 -1.94 19.74 27.30
C VAL A 116 -1.49 18.68 28.32
N ALA A 117 -1.46 17.40 27.91
CA ALA A 117 -1.01 16.31 28.78
C ALA A 117 0.46 16.47 29.19
N VAL A 118 1.34 16.86 28.26
CA VAL A 118 2.75 17.15 28.53
C VAL A 118 2.89 18.34 29.47
N ALA A 119 2.17 19.43 29.25
CA ALA A 119 2.22 20.61 30.13
C ALA A 119 1.76 20.29 31.55
N PHE A 120 0.66 19.56 31.70
CA PHE A 120 0.15 19.14 33.01
C PHE A 120 1.11 18.15 33.70
N GLY A 121 1.68 17.22 32.93
CA GLY A 121 2.69 16.28 33.39
C GLY A 121 3.96 16.97 33.89
N LEU A 122 4.50 17.93 33.13
CA LEU A 122 5.68 18.72 33.51
C LEU A 122 5.41 19.61 34.73
N LYS A 123 4.22 20.20 34.85
CA LYS A 123 3.84 20.98 36.03
C LYS A 123 3.81 20.11 37.29
N LYS A 124 3.12 18.96 37.22
CA LYS A 124 3.04 18.00 38.34
C LYS A 124 4.40 17.38 38.67
N TYR A 125 5.23 17.14 37.66
CA TYR A 125 6.58 16.63 37.83
C TYR A 125 7.49 17.66 38.51
N LYS A 126 7.38 18.94 38.14
CA LYS A 126 8.12 20.04 38.79
C LYS A 126 7.76 20.17 40.27
N GLU A 127 6.47 20.19 40.60
CA GLU A 127 5.99 20.23 42.00
C GLU A 127 6.52 19.04 42.83
N LYS A 128 6.58 17.84 42.24
CA LYS A 128 7.11 16.65 42.90
C LYS A 128 8.64 16.70 43.08
N MET A 129 9.36 17.21 42.09
CA MET A 129 10.83 17.32 42.11
C MET A 129 11.32 18.39 43.08
N ASP A 130 10.59 19.51 43.23
CA ASP A 130 10.91 20.55 44.22
C ASP A 130 10.85 19.98 45.66
N GLY A 131 9.93 19.04 45.92
CA GLY A 131 9.85 18.31 47.19
C GLY A 131 11.01 17.33 47.40
N VAL A 132 11.42 16.60 46.36
CA VAL A 132 12.55 15.66 46.42
C VAL A 132 13.87 16.39 46.62
N ASN A 133 14.10 17.49 45.89
CA ASN A 133 15.32 18.31 46.06
C ASN A 133 15.39 18.88 47.48
N ARG A 134 14.27 19.37 48.02
CA ARG A 134 14.21 19.85 49.41
C ARG A 134 14.50 18.75 50.44
N PHE A 135 14.02 17.53 50.21
CA PHE A 135 14.36 16.37 51.06
C PHE A 135 15.84 15.98 50.93
N ASN A 136 16.41 16.06 49.73
CA ASN A 136 17.81 15.75 49.48
C ASN A 136 18.75 16.74 50.20
N GLU A 137 18.40 18.02 50.24
CA GLU A 137 19.12 19.03 51.03
C GLU A 137 19.07 18.72 52.54
N LEU A 138 17.91 18.30 53.07
CA LEU A 138 17.80 17.87 54.48
C LEU A 138 18.62 16.61 54.76
N LYS A 139 18.63 15.64 53.83
CA LYS A 139 19.44 14.42 53.96
C LYS A 139 20.94 14.71 53.94
N LYS A 140 21.36 15.71 53.17
CA LYS A 140 22.76 16.19 53.13
C LYS A 140 23.20 16.80 54.47
N SER A 141 22.27 17.41 55.22
CA SER A 141 22.54 17.89 56.58
C SER A 141 22.58 16.78 57.64
N GLN A 142 21.79 15.70 57.49
CA GLN A 142 21.82 14.57 58.45
C GLN A 142 23.03 13.65 58.29
N MET A 143 23.70 13.62 57.13
CA MET A 143 24.98 12.91 56.96
C MET A 143 26.22 13.77 57.26
N ARG A 144 26.04 14.97 57.84
CA ARG A 144 27.15 15.80 58.36
C ARG A 144 27.20 15.85 59.89
N GLY A 145 26.46 14.99 60.58
CA GLY A 145 26.33 14.99 62.04
C GLY A 145 26.53 13.62 62.68
N GLY A 146 27.59 12.91 62.27
CA GLY A 146 28.01 11.63 62.83
C GLY A 146 29.53 11.49 62.83
N ALA A 147 30.22 12.50 63.34
CA ALA A 147 31.62 12.43 63.77
C ALA A 147 31.92 13.60 64.71
N GLU A 148 31.39 13.53 65.92
CA GLU A 148 31.95 14.11 67.13
C GLU A 148 31.50 13.13 68.22
N SER A 149 32.35 12.54 69.04
CA SER A 149 33.58 13.02 69.68
C SER A 149 34.40 11.78 70.13
N ASP A 150 35.67 11.81 70.46
CA ASP A 150 36.33 12.34 71.67
C ASP A 150 37.85 12.19 71.37
N ASP A 151 38.63 13.24 71.48
CA ASP A 151 39.56 13.49 72.59
C ASP A 151 40.90 12.75 72.48
N ASP A 152 41.92 13.61 72.43
CA ASP A 152 43.19 13.50 73.16
C ASP A 152 44.34 12.60 72.67
N ASP A 153 45.51 13.22 72.87
CA ASP A 153 46.85 12.65 73.07
C ASP A 153 47.79 12.48 71.87
N ALA A 154 48.59 13.54 71.74
CA ALA A 154 50.01 13.58 71.41
C ALA A 154 50.82 12.28 71.64
N TYR A 155 51.65 11.91 70.66
CA TYR A 155 53.08 11.53 70.75
C TYR A 155 53.53 11.20 69.31
N ASP A 156 54.36 12.02 68.67
CA ASP A 156 55.84 11.97 68.63
C ASP A 156 56.43 10.87 67.72
N SER A 157 57.34 11.35 66.84
CA SER A 157 58.49 10.70 66.20
C SER A 157 58.37 9.27 65.63
N ASP A 158 58.46 9.13 64.30
CA ASP A 158 59.75 8.82 63.66
C ASP A 158 59.66 8.78 62.11
N PRO A 159 60.70 9.21 61.38
CA PRO A 159 60.91 8.84 59.98
C PRO A 159 61.42 7.39 59.94
N TYR A 160 61.25 6.61 58.88
CA TYR A 160 62.29 5.72 58.33
C TYR A 160 61.68 4.90 57.17
N GLU A 161 62.33 5.05 56.02
CA GLU A 161 62.32 4.07 54.94
C GLU A 161 62.91 2.73 55.43
N GLU A 162 62.44 1.62 54.88
CA GLU A 162 63.29 0.42 54.78
C GLU A 162 63.23 -0.18 53.38
N GLY A 163 64.25 0.18 52.59
CA GLY A 163 64.79 -0.66 51.55
C GLY A 163 66.20 -1.11 51.94
N GLY A 164 66.49 -2.40 51.79
CA GLY A 164 67.86 -2.85 51.51
C GLY A 164 68.54 -3.74 52.56
N LYS A 165 68.24 -5.04 52.55
CA LYS A 165 69.21 -6.07 52.98
C LYS A 165 70.20 -6.33 51.85
N ARG A 166 71.51 -6.19 52.11
CA ARG A 166 72.55 -6.85 51.30
C ARG A 166 73.58 -7.54 52.18
N SER A 167 73.33 -8.85 52.33
CA SER A 167 74.25 -9.98 52.31
C SER A 167 75.71 -9.74 52.68
N ARG A 168 76.21 -10.55 53.63
CA ARG A 168 77.62 -10.93 53.61
C ARG A 168 77.83 -12.30 54.24
N THR A 169 78.12 -13.27 53.39
CA THR A 169 79.21 -14.23 53.60
C THR A 169 79.74 -14.67 52.24
N THR A 170 80.92 -14.14 51.95
CA THR A 170 82.01 -14.56 51.06
C THR A 170 82.51 -15.99 51.36
N PRO A 171 83.56 -16.54 50.68
CA PRO A 171 83.90 -16.51 49.24
C PRO A 171 84.41 -17.89 48.70
N GLN A 172 84.47 -18.02 47.37
CA GLN A 172 85.34 -18.90 46.55
C GLN A 172 85.38 -20.43 46.80
N LEU A 173 84.86 -21.21 45.83
CA LEU A 173 85.62 -22.14 44.97
C LEU A 173 84.77 -22.60 43.78
#